data_AF-A0A814EBD7-F1
#
_entry.id   AF-A0A814EBD7-F1
#
_cell.length_a   1.000
_cell.length_b   1.000
_cell.length_c   1.000
_cell.angle_alpha   90.00
_cell.angle_beta   90.00
_cell.angle_gamma   90.00
#
_symmetry.space_group_name_H-M   'P 1'
#
loop_
_entity.id
_entity.type
_entity.pdbx_description
1 polymer ?
#
loop_
_entity_poly.entity_id
_entity_poly.type
_entity_poly.pdbx_seq_one_letter_code
_entity_poly.pdbx_strand_id
1 'polypeptide(L)'
;MTLSKQLSAYRQAFKDGSFVACPTVDLTGLYGRITKGNVFEHFQQLSDDTSKRLSWVFDSDTLRTLVGMPSMDILHYIGNTDEWIQQQLRKGKKFKLIVFGGEDVVKLATWDNIVELMKHAYPEINDCLWEKYRDELSQLSFEQINSMMVKEQDIVQSYYKGRDYKHYITVERFNAIQNPTLGHLRALLYHHIGLNELFTGTGYTMRHEGTITGKEYLVTNKPLKELDEYLLLDIDLTSSEHDDKRDLLK
;
A
#
# COMPACT_ATOMS: atom_id res chain seq x y z
N MET A 1 26.84 0.38 -7.47
CA MET A 1 26.91 -0.39 -6.20
C MET A 1 26.08 -1.65 -6.38
N THR A 2 26.44 -2.80 -5.81
CA THR A 2 25.59 -4.00 -5.94
C THR A 2 24.35 -3.89 -5.04
N LEU A 3 23.23 -4.52 -5.42
CA LEU A 3 22.00 -4.56 -4.63
C LEU A 3 22.28 -5.03 -3.19
N SER A 4 23.03 -6.12 -3.02
CA SER A 4 23.49 -6.61 -1.72
C SER A 4 24.17 -5.55 -0.83
N LYS A 5 24.99 -4.67 -1.42
CA LYS A 5 25.67 -3.59 -0.67
C LYS A 5 24.69 -2.49 -0.27
N GLN A 6 23.76 -2.13 -1.15
CA GLN A 6 22.68 -1.18 -0.84
C GLN A 6 21.83 -1.68 0.33
N LEU A 7 21.37 -2.93 0.26
CA LEU A 7 20.55 -3.55 1.28
C LEU A 7 21.30 -3.69 2.62
N SER A 8 22.56 -4.12 2.59
CA SER A 8 23.38 -4.23 3.81
C SER A 8 23.58 -2.87 4.48
N ALA A 9 23.85 -1.83 3.69
CA ALA A 9 24.02 -0.48 4.23
C ALA A 9 22.70 0.09 4.76
N TYR A 10 21.57 -0.18 4.10
CA TYR A 10 20.25 0.20 4.61
C TYR A 10 19.92 -0.49 5.93
N ARG A 11 20.16 -1.81 6.05
CA ARG A 11 19.97 -2.56 7.30
C ARG A 11 20.74 -1.91 8.45
N GLN A 12 22.00 -1.56 8.21
CA GLN A 12 22.85 -0.94 9.24
C GLN A 12 22.32 0.44 9.62
N ALA A 13 21.99 1.28 8.64
CA ALA A 13 21.44 2.61 8.89
C ALA A 13 20.11 2.57 9.66
N PHE A 14 19.21 1.66 9.29
CA PHE A 14 17.93 1.47 9.96
C PHE A 14 18.12 1.05 11.43
N LYS A 15 19.08 0.15 11.70
CA LYS A 15 19.42 -0.28 13.06
C LYS A 15 20.05 0.83 13.90
N ASP A 16 20.94 1.62 13.30
CA ASP A 16 21.67 2.68 14.00
C ASP A 16 20.86 3.98 14.10
N GLY A 17 19.69 4.05 13.44
CA GLY A 17 18.86 5.24 13.37
C GLY A 17 19.50 6.40 12.59
N SER A 18 20.56 6.15 11.81
CA SER A 18 21.25 7.19 11.06
C SER A 18 22.04 6.65 9.88
N PHE A 19 22.22 7.48 8.85
CA PHE A 19 23.16 7.22 7.76
C PHE A 19 24.60 7.66 8.11
N VAL A 20 24.94 7.97 9.37
CA VAL A 20 26.24 8.57 9.73
C VAL A 20 27.42 7.68 9.34
N ALA A 21 27.26 6.35 9.42
CA ALA A 21 28.29 5.39 8.98
C ALA A 21 28.37 5.24 7.45
N CYS A 22 27.37 5.73 6.69
CA CYS A 22 27.28 5.53 5.25
C CYS A 22 26.46 6.65 4.55
N PRO A 23 26.93 7.91 4.58
CA PRO A 23 26.17 9.07 4.06
C PRO A 23 26.05 9.07 2.52
N THR A 24 26.82 8.24 1.83
CA THR A 24 26.87 8.13 0.36
C THR A 24 26.12 6.93 -0.20
N VAL A 25 25.31 6.23 0.62
CA VAL A 25 24.53 5.09 0.12
C VAL A 25 23.46 5.58 -0.83
N ASP A 26 23.69 5.29 -2.10
CA ASP A 26 22.70 5.38 -3.15
C ASP A 26 21.64 4.30 -2.93
N LEU A 27 20.42 4.73 -2.59
CA LEU A 27 19.27 3.86 -2.40
C LEU A 27 18.39 3.80 -3.66
N THR A 28 18.81 4.44 -4.76
CA THR A 28 18.05 4.44 -6.03
C THR A 28 17.79 2.99 -6.47
N GLY A 29 16.55 2.74 -6.91
CA GLY A 29 16.08 1.41 -7.30
C GLY A 29 15.65 0.51 -6.13
N LEU A 30 15.77 0.96 -4.87
CA LEU A 30 15.19 0.28 -3.73
C LEU A 30 13.75 0.73 -3.45
N TYR A 31 12.95 -0.25 -3.05
CA TYR A 31 11.56 -0.07 -2.66
C TYR A 31 11.28 -0.73 -1.31
N GLY A 32 10.32 -0.16 -0.60
CA GLY A 32 9.92 -0.61 0.72
C GLY A 32 8.43 -0.95 0.80
N ARG A 33 8.11 -1.91 1.66
CA ARG A 33 6.75 -2.29 2.01
C ARG A 33 6.67 -2.63 3.48
N ILE A 34 5.69 -2.06 4.18
CA ILE A 34 5.33 -2.51 5.52
C ILE A 34 4.22 -3.54 5.41
N THR A 35 4.47 -4.71 6.00
CA THR A 35 3.50 -5.81 6.10
C THR A 35 3.24 -6.15 7.57
N LYS A 36 2.22 -6.96 7.83
CA LYS A 36 1.82 -7.38 9.17
C LYS A 36 1.47 -8.86 9.22
N GLY A 37 1.72 -9.50 10.36
CA GLY A 37 1.49 -10.93 10.50
C GLY A 37 1.63 -11.40 11.94
N ASN A 38 1.01 -12.53 12.26
CA ASN A 38 1.17 -13.24 13.53
C ASN A 38 1.96 -14.55 13.41
N VAL A 39 2.25 -14.99 12.18
CA VAL A 39 3.05 -16.19 11.87
C VAL A 39 4.04 -15.87 10.75
N PHE A 40 5.08 -16.69 10.61
CA PHE A 40 6.17 -16.45 9.66
C PHE A 40 5.70 -16.38 8.20
N GLU A 41 4.72 -17.21 7.84
CA GLU A 41 4.16 -17.34 6.50
C GLU A 41 3.53 -16.03 6.01
N HIS A 42 2.99 -15.21 6.91
CA HIS A 42 2.45 -13.88 6.57
C HIS A 42 3.53 -12.89 6.12
N PHE A 43 4.80 -13.18 6.40
CA PHE A 43 5.94 -12.37 6.03
C PHE A 43 6.71 -12.94 4.81
N GLN A 44 6.14 -13.93 4.12
CA GLN A 44 6.74 -14.53 2.93
C GLN A 44 6.21 -13.92 1.61
N GLN A 45 5.33 -12.92 1.67
CA GLN A 45 4.82 -12.17 0.52
C GLN A 45 4.87 -10.67 0.80
N LEU A 46 4.86 -9.85 -0.24
CA LEU A 46 4.83 -8.38 -0.12
C LEU A 46 3.56 -7.88 0.61
N SER A 47 2.41 -8.51 0.39
CA SER A 47 1.16 -8.26 1.10
C SER A 47 0.74 -9.49 1.91
N ASP A 48 0.28 -9.27 3.14
CA ASP A 48 -0.30 -10.32 3.99
C ASP A 48 -1.69 -10.78 3.51
N ASP A 49 -2.36 -9.97 2.70
CA ASP A 49 -3.61 -10.34 2.03
C ASP A 49 -3.30 -11.07 0.71
N THR A 50 -3.36 -12.40 0.77
CA THR A 50 -3.10 -13.31 -0.36
C THR A 50 -4.15 -13.22 -1.46
N SER A 51 -5.30 -12.57 -1.21
CA SER A 51 -6.29 -12.35 -2.25
C SER A 51 -5.94 -11.19 -3.17
N LYS A 52 -5.00 -10.33 -2.76
CA LYS A 52 -4.50 -9.23 -3.59
C LYS A 52 -3.32 -9.70 -4.43
N ARG A 53 -3.39 -9.48 -5.74
CA ARG A 53 -2.32 -9.77 -6.70
C ARG A 53 -1.40 -8.58 -6.94
N LEU A 54 -1.72 -7.42 -6.37
CA LEU A 54 -0.90 -6.21 -6.37
C LEU A 54 -0.59 -5.77 -4.93
N SER A 55 0.54 -5.08 -4.75
CA SER A 55 0.99 -4.53 -3.47
C SER A 55 1.51 -3.11 -3.64
N TRP A 56 1.14 -2.24 -2.69
CA TRP A 56 1.59 -0.85 -2.64
C TRP A 56 2.95 -0.74 -1.98
N VAL A 57 3.91 -0.15 -2.68
CA VAL A 57 5.29 0.05 -2.20
C VAL A 57 5.67 1.53 -2.28
N PHE A 58 6.68 1.89 -1.52
CA PHE A 58 7.25 3.24 -1.50
C PHE A 58 8.72 3.20 -1.92
N ASP A 59 9.26 4.34 -2.33
CA ASP A 59 10.59 4.44 -2.94
C ASP A 59 11.72 4.68 -1.93
N SER A 60 12.91 4.89 -2.50
CA SER A 60 14.16 5.20 -1.80
C SER A 60 14.10 6.45 -0.93
N ASP A 61 13.32 7.46 -1.32
CA ASP A 61 13.19 8.71 -0.55
C ASP A 61 12.37 8.47 0.71
N THR A 62 11.30 7.69 0.58
CA THR A 62 10.54 7.22 1.75
C THR A 62 11.42 6.35 2.64
N LEU A 63 12.12 5.34 2.09
CA LEU A 63 13.04 4.49 2.84
C LEU A 63 14.07 5.29 3.63
N ARG A 64 14.63 6.35 3.02
CA ARG A 64 15.57 7.26 3.67
C ARG A 64 14.93 8.00 4.84
N THR A 65 13.70 8.44 4.68
CA THR A 65 12.93 9.15 5.72
C THR A 65 12.67 8.25 6.93
N LEU A 66 12.41 6.95 6.73
CA LEU A 66 12.12 6.02 7.83
C LEU A 66 13.31 5.77 8.76
N VAL A 67 14.55 6.03 8.32
CA VAL A 67 15.75 5.80 9.14
C VAL A 67 15.78 6.77 10.31
N GLY A 68 15.85 6.23 11.53
CA GLY A 68 15.88 7.02 12.77
C GLY A 68 14.50 7.42 13.29
N MET A 69 13.42 7.09 12.56
CA MET A 69 12.07 7.30 13.07
C MET A 69 11.72 6.25 14.14
N PRO A 70 11.03 6.64 15.22
CA PRO A 70 10.39 5.70 16.13
C PRO A 70 9.46 4.72 15.41
N SER A 71 9.34 3.48 15.90
CA SER A 71 8.53 2.43 15.26
C SER A 71 7.08 2.85 15.03
N MET A 72 6.50 3.56 16.01
CA MET A 72 5.14 4.08 15.91
C MET A 72 5.00 5.13 14.81
N ASP A 73 5.94 6.07 14.74
CA ASP A 73 5.95 7.15 13.76
C ASP A 73 6.14 6.63 12.34
N ILE A 74 6.87 5.52 12.15
CA ILE A 74 6.98 4.84 10.84
C ILE A 74 5.59 4.41 10.34
N LEU A 75 4.75 3.85 11.23
CA LEU A 75 3.42 3.39 10.85
C LEU A 75 2.45 4.56 10.58
N HIS A 76 2.56 5.64 11.33
CA HIS A 76 1.80 6.88 11.05
C HIS A 76 2.25 7.52 9.73
N TYR A 77 3.55 7.52 9.45
CA TYR A 77 4.12 8.10 8.25
C TYR A 77 3.51 7.47 6.98
N ILE A 78 3.33 6.14 7.00
CA ILE A 78 2.68 5.41 5.90
C ILE A 78 1.14 5.41 5.96
N GLY A 79 0.54 6.24 6.83
CA GLY A 79 -0.90 6.54 6.83
C GLY A 79 -1.77 5.63 7.70
N ASN A 80 -1.20 4.79 8.57
CA ASN A 80 -2.01 4.02 9.52
C ASN A 80 -2.41 4.89 10.72
N THR A 81 -3.65 4.76 11.22
CA THR A 81 -4.10 5.48 12.43
C THR A 81 -3.77 4.74 13.72
N ASP A 82 -3.73 5.45 14.85
CA ASP A 82 -3.54 4.84 16.18
C ASP A 82 -4.55 3.72 16.45
N GLU A 83 -5.83 3.98 16.21
CA GLU A 83 -6.90 3.01 16.47
C GLU A 83 -6.70 1.74 15.65
N TRP A 84 -6.29 1.88 14.39
CA TRP A 84 -6.04 0.74 13.52
C TRP A 84 -4.81 -0.05 13.97
N ILE A 85 -3.70 0.62 14.30
CA ILE A 85 -2.46 -0.01 14.75
C ILE A 85 -2.72 -0.78 16.06
N GLN A 86 -3.38 -0.14 17.03
CA GLN A 86 -3.78 -0.77 18.29
C GLN A 86 -4.69 -1.98 18.07
N GLN A 87 -5.62 -1.89 17.11
CA GLN A 87 -6.46 -3.04 16.75
C GLN A 87 -5.62 -4.21 16.20
N GLN A 88 -4.61 -3.96 15.36
CA GLN A 88 -3.73 -5.02 14.86
C GLN A 88 -2.87 -5.64 15.97
N LEU A 89 -2.34 -4.81 16.88
CA LEU A 89 -1.55 -5.27 18.02
C LEU A 89 -2.37 -6.16 18.96
N ARG A 90 -3.63 -5.78 19.27
CA ARG A 90 -4.56 -6.61 20.07
C ARG A 90 -4.88 -7.95 19.40
N LYS A 91 -4.80 -8.02 18.07
CA LYS A 91 -4.92 -9.27 17.29
C LYS A 91 -3.61 -10.08 17.26
N GLY A 92 -2.58 -9.67 18.02
CA GLY A 92 -1.28 -10.32 18.08
C GLY A 92 -0.44 -10.15 16.81
N LYS A 93 -0.76 -9.16 15.96
CA LYS A 93 0.01 -8.89 14.74
C LYS A 93 1.30 -8.14 15.09
N LYS A 94 2.37 -8.51 14.39
CA LYS A 94 3.66 -7.82 14.35
C LYS A 94 3.83 -7.16 13.00
N PHE A 95 4.63 -6.10 12.93
CA PHE A 95 4.91 -5.36 11.71
C PHE A 95 6.35 -5.61 11.26
N LYS A 96 6.56 -5.69 9.94
CA LYS A 96 7.89 -5.81 9.36
C LYS A 96 8.02 -4.91 8.14
N LEU A 97 9.20 -4.33 7.97
CA LEU A 97 9.62 -3.61 6.77
C LEU A 97 10.34 -4.58 5.84
N ILE A 98 9.82 -4.73 4.63
CA ILE A 98 10.47 -5.42 3.52
C ILE A 98 11.17 -4.37 2.67
N VAL A 99 12.43 -4.59 2.31
CA VAL A 99 13.20 -3.71 1.41
C VAL A 99 13.79 -4.56 0.29
N PHE A 100 13.64 -4.17 -0.96
CA PHE A 100 14.07 -4.96 -2.12
C PHE A 100 14.41 -4.05 -3.31
N GLY A 101 15.16 -4.56 -4.28
CA GLY A 101 15.42 -3.87 -5.55
C GLY A 101 14.34 -4.21 -6.59
N GLY A 102 13.95 -3.29 -7.49
CA GLY A 102 12.80 -3.57 -8.36
C GLY A 102 12.57 -2.68 -9.57
N GLU A 103 13.60 -2.16 -10.23
CA GLU A 103 13.45 -1.17 -11.32
C GLU A 103 12.49 -1.60 -12.45
N ASP A 104 12.44 -2.88 -12.83
CA ASP A 104 11.63 -3.33 -13.98
C ASP A 104 10.19 -3.75 -13.65
N VAL A 105 9.84 -3.92 -12.36
CA VAL A 105 8.55 -4.51 -11.95
C VAL A 105 7.68 -3.49 -11.19
N VAL A 106 8.31 -2.48 -10.60
CA VAL A 106 7.62 -1.46 -9.81
C VAL A 106 7.19 -0.30 -10.70
N LYS A 107 5.89 0.01 -10.70
CA LYS A 107 5.31 1.08 -11.52
C LYS A 107 4.81 2.20 -10.62
N LEU A 108 5.08 3.44 -11.02
CA LEU A 108 4.47 4.63 -10.40
C LEU A 108 2.94 4.52 -10.53
N ALA A 109 2.18 4.84 -9.49
CA ALA A 109 0.73 4.64 -9.46
C ALA A 109 -0.05 5.71 -10.25
N THR A 110 0.24 5.85 -11.54
CA THR A 110 -0.54 6.66 -12.47
C THR A 110 -1.72 5.86 -13.02
N TRP A 111 -2.77 6.52 -13.52
CA TRP A 111 -3.89 5.81 -14.16
C TRP A 111 -3.44 4.85 -15.27
N ASP A 112 -2.50 5.27 -16.12
CA ASP A 112 -1.99 4.43 -17.21
C ASP A 112 -1.29 3.16 -16.69
N ASN A 113 -0.43 3.32 -15.67
CA ASN A 113 0.27 2.20 -15.05
C ASN A 113 -0.68 1.30 -14.24
N ILE A 114 -1.71 1.86 -13.61
CA ILE A 114 -2.75 1.07 -12.94
C ILE A 114 -3.47 0.20 -13.96
N VAL A 115 -3.86 0.74 -15.12
CA VAL A 115 -4.50 -0.05 -16.17
C VAL A 115 -3.56 -1.16 -16.67
N GLU A 116 -2.28 -0.84 -16.93
CA GLU A 116 -1.27 -1.84 -17.33
C GLU A 116 -1.15 -2.97 -16.30
N LEU A 117 -0.96 -2.62 -15.01
CA LEU A 117 -0.84 -3.57 -13.92
C LEU A 117 -2.11 -4.40 -13.73
N MET A 118 -3.29 -3.79 -13.86
CA MET A 118 -4.57 -4.47 -13.73
C MET A 118 -4.78 -5.49 -14.85
N LYS A 119 -4.47 -5.14 -16.11
CA LYS A 119 -4.54 -6.07 -17.24
C LYS A 119 -3.60 -7.27 -17.06
N HIS A 120 -2.42 -7.03 -16.50
CA HIS A 120 -1.46 -8.10 -16.24
C HIS A 120 -1.85 -8.98 -15.04
N ALA A 121 -2.22 -8.38 -13.91
CA ALA A 121 -2.50 -9.09 -12.67
C ALA A 121 -3.91 -9.72 -12.65
N TYR A 122 -4.86 -9.14 -13.37
CA TYR A 122 -6.26 -9.54 -13.41
C TYR A 122 -6.79 -9.63 -14.85
N PRO A 123 -6.22 -10.51 -15.69
CA PRO A 123 -6.60 -10.63 -17.10
C PRO A 123 -8.06 -11.08 -17.29
N GLU A 124 -8.71 -11.60 -16.25
CA GLU A 124 -10.13 -11.93 -16.28
C GLU A 124 -11.07 -10.71 -16.25
N ILE A 125 -10.56 -9.52 -15.93
CA ILE A 125 -11.33 -8.28 -15.98
C ILE A 125 -11.36 -7.81 -17.44
N ASN A 126 -12.57 -7.68 -17.99
CA ASN A 126 -12.81 -7.36 -19.40
C ASN A 126 -12.06 -6.08 -19.86
N ASP A 127 -11.15 -6.26 -20.84
CA ASP A 127 -10.33 -5.19 -21.42
C ASP A 127 -11.14 -4.00 -21.97
N CYS A 128 -12.32 -4.27 -22.55
CA CYS A 128 -13.17 -3.23 -23.10
C CYS A 128 -13.69 -2.25 -22.03
N LEU A 129 -13.70 -2.63 -20.75
CA LEU A 129 -14.13 -1.73 -19.67
C LEU A 129 -13.06 -0.68 -19.37
N TRP A 130 -11.79 -1.05 -19.44
CA TRP A 130 -10.69 -0.10 -19.29
C TRP A 130 -10.71 0.91 -20.42
N GLU A 131 -10.86 0.46 -21.66
CA GLU A 131 -10.98 1.35 -22.82
C GLU A 131 -12.19 2.27 -22.73
N LYS A 132 -13.31 1.77 -22.19
CA LYS A 132 -14.55 2.53 -22.04
C LYS A 132 -14.49 3.60 -20.96
N TYR A 133 -13.84 3.32 -19.83
CA TYR A 133 -13.96 4.14 -18.61
C TYR A 133 -12.66 4.80 -18.15
N ARG A 134 -11.53 4.58 -18.83
CA ARG A 134 -10.22 5.09 -18.41
C ARG A 134 -10.20 6.62 -18.31
N ASP A 135 -10.83 7.31 -19.27
CA ASP A 135 -10.84 8.77 -19.25
C ASP A 135 -11.69 9.30 -18.10
N GLU A 136 -12.90 8.78 -17.90
CA GLU A 136 -13.76 9.20 -16.79
C GLU A 136 -13.15 8.88 -15.43
N LEU A 137 -12.46 7.74 -15.28
CA LEU A 137 -11.71 7.41 -14.04
C LEU A 137 -10.66 8.49 -13.71
N SER A 138 -10.01 9.05 -14.74
CA SER A 138 -8.95 10.06 -14.57
C SER A 138 -9.47 11.49 -14.42
N GLN A 139 -10.67 11.78 -14.90
CA GLN A 139 -11.23 13.13 -14.94
C GLN A 139 -12.23 13.42 -13.81
N LEU A 140 -12.95 12.40 -13.34
CA LEU A 140 -13.92 12.54 -12.28
C LEU A 140 -13.29 12.27 -10.91
N SER A 141 -13.70 13.05 -9.90
CA SER A 141 -13.33 12.79 -8.53
C SER A 141 -13.99 11.50 -8.02
N PHE A 142 -13.39 10.91 -6.98
CA PHE A 142 -14.00 9.77 -6.30
C PHE A 142 -15.44 10.07 -5.85
N GLU A 143 -15.67 11.26 -5.28
CA GLU A 143 -16.98 11.69 -4.82
C GLU A 143 -17.99 11.77 -5.96
N GLN A 144 -17.60 12.34 -7.10
CA GLN A 144 -18.45 12.40 -8.30
C GLN A 144 -18.86 10.99 -8.74
N ILE A 145 -17.91 10.06 -8.86
CA ILE A 145 -18.20 8.67 -9.25
C ILE A 145 -19.07 7.97 -8.20
N ASN A 146 -18.77 8.13 -6.91
CA ASN A 146 -19.54 7.50 -5.82
C ASN A 146 -20.99 8.03 -5.79
N SER A 147 -21.20 9.32 -6.10
CA SER A 147 -22.55 9.91 -6.15
C SER A 147 -23.41 9.39 -7.32
N MET A 148 -22.81 8.78 -8.34
CA MET A 148 -23.53 8.13 -9.43
C MET A 148 -24.09 6.75 -9.03
N MET A 149 -23.64 6.19 -7.91
CA MET A 149 -24.10 4.91 -7.38
C MET A 149 -25.36 5.09 -6.53
N VAL A 150 -26.21 4.07 -6.47
CA VAL A 150 -27.32 4.08 -5.50
C VAL A 150 -26.76 3.99 -4.07
N LYS A 151 -27.44 4.60 -3.10
CA LYS A 151 -26.94 4.77 -1.72
C LYS A 151 -26.48 3.48 -1.05
N GLU A 152 -27.14 2.35 -1.33
CA GLU A 152 -26.79 1.04 -0.78
C GLU A 152 -25.44 0.52 -1.27
N GLN A 153 -25.00 1.01 -2.44
CA GLN A 153 -23.75 0.68 -3.11
C GLN A 153 -22.64 1.72 -2.87
N ASP A 154 -22.81 2.61 -1.89
CA ASP A 154 -21.75 3.53 -1.48
C ASP A 154 -20.45 2.75 -1.24
N ILE A 155 -19.39 3.18 -1.95
CA ILE A 155 -18.13 2.45 -2.03
C ILE A 155 -17.44 2.41 -0.66
N VAL A 156 -17.43 3.54 0.06
CA VAL A 156 -16.76 3.64 1.36
C VAL A 156 -17.50 2.80 2.41
N GLN A 157 -18.83 2.92 2.46
CA GLN A 157 -19.66 2.17 3.40
C GLN A 157 -19.59 0.66 3.14
N SER A 158 -19.58 0.25 1.88
CA SER A 158 -19.45 -1.18 1.54
C SER A 158 -18.07 -1.73 1.89
N TYR A 159 -17.00 -0.95 1.72
CA TYR A 159 -15.66 -1.30 2.21
C TYR A 159 -15.63 -1.57 3.72
N TYR A 160 -16.18 -0.65 4.53
CA TYR A 160 -16.17 -0.78 6.00
C TYR A 160 -17.05 -1.93 6.51
N LYS A 161 -18.10 -2.30 5.77
CA LYS A 161 -18.91 -3.49 6.07
C LYS A 161 -18.19 -4.81 5.75
N GLY A 162 -17.11 -4.75 4.98
CA GLY A 162 -16.21 -5.87 4.71
C GLY A 162 -16.65 -6.77 3.55
N ARG A 163 -15.77 -7.73 3.23
CA ARG A 163 -15.85 -8.57 2.03
C ARG A 163 -17.15 -9.35 1.89
N ASP A 164 -17.75 -9.76 3.00
CA ASP A 164 -18.99 -10.54 2.99
C ASP A 164 -20.23 -9.70 2.70
N TYR A 165 -20.14 -8.36 2.79
CA TYR A 165 -21.24 -7.48 2.43
C TYR A 165 -21.55 -7.52 0.94
N LYS A 166 -22.82 -7.66 0.57
CA LYS A 166 -23.27 -7.87 -0.82
C LYS A 166 -22.81 -6.82 -1.84
N HIS A 167 -22.51 -5.59 -1.39
CA HIS A 167 -22.05 -4.50 -2.25
C HIS A 167 -20.53 -4.28 -2.22
N TYR A 168 -19.80 -5.06 -1.41
CA TYR A 168 -18.35 -5.13 -1.53
C TYR A 168 -18.01 -5.83 -2.86
N ILE A 169 -17.30 -5.16 -3.75
CA ILE A 169 -16.98 -5.67 -5.08
C ILE A 169 -15.64 -6.40 -5.05
N THR A 170 -15.69 -7.73 -5.14
CA THR A 170 -14.53 -8.58 -5.45
C THR A 170 -14.39 -8.76 -6.96
N VAL A 171 -13.27 -9.34 -7.42
CA VAL A 171 -13.09 -9.67 -8.85
C VAL A 171 -14.20 -10.62 -9.33
N GLU A 172 -14.56 -11.62 -8.52
CA GLU A 172 -15.59 -12.59 -8.87
C GLU A 172 -16.96 -11.92 -8.98
N ARG A 173 -17.31 -11.04 -8.04
CA ARG A 173 -18.58 -10.30 -8.08
C ARG A 173 -18.61 -9.32 -9.25
N PHE A 174 -17.49 -8.66 -9.55
CA PHE A 174 -17.40 -7.76 -10.69
C PHE A 174 -17.65 -8.47 -12.01
N ASN A 175 -17.01 -9.63 -12.23
CA ASN A 175 -17.17 -10.44 -13.43
C ASN A 175 -18.57 -11.04 -13.58
N ALA A 176 -19.33 -11.16 -12.49
CA ALA A 176 -20.72 -11.60 -12.53
C ALA A 176 -21.72 -10.49 -12.91
N ILE A 177 -21.29 -9.23 -13.01
CA ILE A 177 -22.16 -8.11 -13.40
C ILE A 177 -22.33 -8.11 -14.91
N GLN A 178 -23.58 -8.27 -15.39
CA GLN A 178 -23.87 -8.30 -16.82
C GLN A 178 -23.53 -6.99 -17.54
N ASN A 179 -23.73 -5.84 -16.89
CA ASN A 179 -23.44 -4.51 -17.44
C ASN A 179 -22.69 -3.65 -16.40
N PRO A 180 -21.36 -3.85 -16.24
CA PRO A 180 -20.56 -3.08 -15.30
C PRO A 180 -20.60 -1.59 -15.64
N THR A 181 -20.65 -0.77 -14.59
CA THR A 181 -20.64 0.71 -14.70
C THR A 181 -19.29 1.26 -14.25
N LEU A 182 -19.04 2.54 -14.51
CA LEU A 182 -17.87 3.25 -13.99
C LEU A 182 -17.76 3.10 -12.47
N GLY A 183 -18.88 3.25 -11.74
CA GLY A 183 -18.88 3.11 -10.29
C GLY A 183 -18.60 1.69 -9.80
N HIS A 184 -19.04 0.64 -10.52
CA HIS A 184 -18.62 -0.73 -10.21
C HIS A 184 -17.11 -0.93 -10.39
N LEU A 185 -16.52 -0.34 -11.43
CA LEU A 185 -15.08 -0.42 -11.69
C LEU A 185 -14.30 0.34 -10.61
N ARG A 186 -14.76 1.55 -10.25
CA ARG A 186 -14.16 2.34 -9.16
C ARG A 186 -14.27 1.64 -7.82
N ALA A 187 -15.40 0.96 -7.56
CA ALA A 187 -15.62 0.14 -6.38
C ALA A 187 -14.65 -1.04 -6.33
N LEU A 188 -14.45 -1.76 -7.44
CA LEU A 188 -13.46 -2.84 -7.52
C LEU A 188 -12.05 -2.33 -7.18
N LEU A 189 -11.63 -1.22 -7.78
CA LEU A 189 -10.33 -0.59 -7.53
C LEU A 189 -10.16 -0.18 -6.06
N TYR A 190 -11.21 0.38 -5.44
CA TYR A 190 -11.21 0.75 -4.03
C TYR A 190 -11.12 -0.49 -3.13
N HIS A 191 -12.06 -1.42 -3.28
CA HIS A 191 -12.20 -2.57 -2.41
C HIS A 191 -11.03 -3.54 -2.51
N HIS A 192 -10.60 -3.84 -3.73
CA HIS A 192 -9.65 -4.92 -3.98
C HIS A 192 -8.21 -4.43 -4.00
N ILE A 193 -7.94 -3.30 -4.67
CA ILE A 193 -6.58 -2.80 -4.85
C ILE A 193 -6.21 -1.76 -3.79
N GLY A 194 -7.20 -1.06 -3.22
CA GLY A 194 -6.98 -0.01 -2.22
C GLY A 194 -6.76 1.38 -2.82
N LEU A 195 -7.24 1.63 -4.04
CA LEU A 195 -7.27 2.98 -4.61
C LEU A 195 -8.36 3.76 -3.89
N ASN A 196 -8.05 4.35 -2.74
CA ASN A 196 -9.02 5.02 -1.89
C ASN A 196 -9.49 6.37 -2.49
N GLU A 197 -10.25 7.15 -1.74
CA GLU A 197 -10.77 8.45 -2.15
C GLU A 197 -9.68 9.52 -2.36
N LEU A 198 -8.48 9.33 -1.82
CA LEU A 198 -7.34 10.23 -1.96
C LEU A 198 -6.50 9.90 -3.22
N PHE A 199 -6.73 8.75 -3.85
CA PHE A 199 -6.03 8.37 -5.06
C PHE A 199 -6.44 9.25 -6.25
N THR A 200 -5.47 9.95 -6.82
CA THR A 200 -5.67 10.84 -7.98
C THR A 200 -5.13 10.26 -9.28
N GLY A 201 -4.37 9.17 -9.22
CA GLY A 201 -3.71 8.58 -10.40
C GLY A 201 -2.63 9.45 -11.02
N THR A 202 -2.04 10.35 -10.23
CA THR A 202 -0.88 11.17 -10.62
C THR A 202 0.46 10.53 -10.25
N GLY A 203 0.44 9.41 -9.52
CA GLY A 203 1.63 8.77 -8.97
C GLY A 203 2.11 9.33 -7.63
N TYR A 204 1.35 10.24 -7.02
CA TYR A 204 1.70 10.87 -5.75
C TYR A 204 0.62 10.64 -4.69
N THR A 205 1.07 10.40 -3.46
CA THR A 205 0.18 10.30 -2.29
C THR A 205 -0.33 11.69 -1.92
N MET A 206 -1.66 11.79 -1.80
CA MET A 206 -2.37 12.97 -1.31
C MET A 206 -2.79 12.76 0.15
N ARG A 207 -2.63 13.77 0.99
CA ARG A 207 -3.27 13.83 2.32
C ARG A 207 -4.67 14.45 2.22
N HIS A 208 -5.48 14.24 3.25
CA HIS A 208 -6.80 14.87 3.39
C HIS A 208 -6.74 16.42 3.35
N GLU A 209 -5.62 17.02 3.75
CA GLU A 209 -5.38 18.46 3.69
C GLU A 209 -5.03 18.96 2.27
N GLY A 210 -4.97 18.06 1.28
CA GLY A 210 -4.60 18.37 -0.10
C GLY A 210 -3.10 18.47 -0.36
N THR A 211 -2.26 18.11 0.62
CA THR A 211 -0.81 18.15 0.49
C THR A 211 -0.25 16.86 -0.14
N ILE A 212 0.79 17.01 -0.97
CA ILE A 212 1.52 15.91 -1.61
C ILE A 212 2.70 15.51 -0.71
N THR A 213 2.87 14.21 -0.44
CA THR A 213 3.91 13.74 0.52
C THR A 213 5.02 12.92 -0.10
N GLY A 214 4.77 12.28 -1.24
CA GLY A 214 5.73 11.37 -1.86
C GLY A 214 5.12 10.66 -3.05
N LYS A 215 5.97 9.95 -3.80
CA LYS A 215 5.52 9.08 -4.87
C LYS A 215 5.02 7.75 -4.28
N GLU A 216 3.97 7.21 -4.89
CA GLU A 216 3.43 5.91 -4.55
C GLU A 216 3.51 4.97 -5.74
N TYR A 217 3.82 3.71 -5.47
CA TYR A 217 4.09 2.72 -6.50
C TYR A 217 3.32 1.45 -6.23
N LEU A 218 3.02 0.71 -7.29
CA LEU A 218 2.50 -0.64 -7.20
C LEU A 218 3.43 -1.63 -7.89
N VAL A 219 3.37 -2.86 -7.39
CA VAL A 219 4.04 -4.02 -7.96
C VAL A 219 3.10 -5.21 -7.84
N THR A 220 3.31 -6.25 -8.64
CA THR A 220 2.68 -7.56 -8.39
C THR A 220 3.02 -8.05 -6.98
N ASN A 221 2.02 -8.56 -6.25
CA ASN A 221 2.20 -9.15 -4.94
C ASN A 221 2.94 -10.49 -5.08
N LYS A 222 4.27 -10.43 -5.04
CA LYS A 222 5.13 -11.60 -5.20
C LYS A 222 5.49 -12.23 -3.85
N PRO A 223 5.68 -13.56 -3.81
CA PRO A 223 6.47 -14.20 -2.77
C PRO A 223 7.87 -13.60 -2.67
N LEU A 224 8.39 -13.40 -1.46
CA LEU A 224 9.71 -12.80 -1.26
C LEU A 224 10.84 -13.66 -1.85
N LYS A 225 10.64 -14.98 -1.94
CA LYS A 225 11.57 -15.91 -2.59
C LYS A 225 11.73 -15.69 -4.10
N GLU A 226 10.84 -14.92 -4.73
CA GLU A 226 10.91 -14.55 -6.16
C GLU A 226 11.57 -13.18 -6.36
N LEU A 227 12.01 -12.53 -5.27
CA LEU A 227 12.84 -11.32 -5.32
C LEU A 227 14.31 -11.75 -5.33
N ASP A 228 15.15 -11.09 -6.13
CA ASP A 228 16.58 -11.42 -6.24
C ASP A 228 17.30 -11.31 -4.89
N GLU A 229 17.17 -10.15 -4.24
CA GLU A 229 17.62 -9.91 -2.87
C GLU A 229 16.62 -9.03 -2.13
N TYR A 230 16.41 -9.31 -0.85
CA TYR A 230 15.54 -8.51 0.01
C TYR A 230 16.03 -8.48 1.46
N LEU A 231 15.59 -7.46 2.20
CA LEU A 231 15.66 -7.37 3.65
C LEU A 231 14.27 -7.57 4.22
N LEU A 232 14.25 -8.19 5.40
CA LEU A 232 13.09 -8.22 6.27
C LEU A 232 13.56 -7.70 7.63
N LEU A 233 13.04 -6.53 8.02
CA LEU A 233 13.40 -5.82 9.24
C LEU A 233 12.19 -5.76 10.18
N ASP A 234 12.42 -5.97 11.47
CA ASP A 234 11.37 -5.82 12.48
C ASP A 234 11.05 -4.34 12.72
N ILE A 235 9.76 -4.04 12.86
CA ILE A 235 9.28 -2.75 13.39
C ILE A 235 8.78 -3.07 14.79
N ASP A 236 9.69 -2.95 15.76
CA ASP A 236 9.43 -3.30 17.15
C ASP A 236 8.66 -2.19 17.84
N LEU A 237 7.34 -2.37 17.94
CA LEU A 237 6.49 -1.54 18.77
C LEU A 237 6.61 -2.06 20.21
N THR A 238 7.43 -1.41 21.01
CA THR A 238 7.52 -1.73 22.44
C THR A 238 6.36 -1.07 23.18
N SER A 239 5.75 -1.78 24.13
CA SER A 239 4.63 -1.28 24.93
C SER A 239 4.96 -0.02 25.75
N SER A 240 6.25 0.32 25.92
CA SER A 240 6.73 1.50 26.63
C SER A 240 6.67 2.81 25.85
N GLU A 241 6.49 2.80 24.52
CA GLU A 241 6.31 4.04 23.73
C GLU A 241 4.96 4.73 24.00
N HIS A 242 4.10 4.13 24.84
CA HIS A 242 2.74 4.60 25.13
C HIS A 242 2.49 5.15 26.53
N ASP A 243 3.40 4.94 27.50
CA ASP A 243 3.16 5.43 28.87
C ASP A 243 3.59 6.90 29.06
N ASP A 244 4.55 7.41 28.30
CA ASP A 244 5.09 8.77 28.50
C ASP A 244 4.16 9.93 28.06
N LYS A 245 3.06 9.65 27.34
CA LYS A 245 2.08 10.70 26.95
C LYS A 245 0.81 10.72 27.79
N ARG A 246 0.60 9.78 28.71
CA ARG A 246 -0.57 9.78 29.61
C ARG A 246 -0.35 10.55 30.91
N ASP A 247 0.90 10.82 31.29
CA ASP A 247 1.23 11.52 32.53
C ASP A 247 1.42 13.04 32.38
N LEU A 248 1.16 13.60 31.19
CA LEU A 248 1.19 15.05 30.95
C LEU A 248 -0.19 15.73 30.93
N LEU A 249 -1.26 14.99 31.27
CA LEU A 249 -2.64 15.51 31.32
C LEU A 249 -3.39 15.10 32.61
N LYS A 250 -2.71 15.06 33.75
CA LYS A 250 -3.37 15.03 35.06
C LYS A 250 -3.14 16.34 35.80
#